data_AF-A0A381Z2U0-F1
#
_entry.id   AF-A0A381Z2U0-F1
#
_cell.length_a   1.000
_cell.length_b   1.000
_cell.length_c   1.000
_cell.angle_alpha   90.00
_cell.angle_beta   90.00
_cell.angle_gamma   90.00
#
_symmetry.space_group_name_H-M   'P 1'
#
loop_
_entity.id
_entity.type
_entity.pdbx_description
1 polymer ?
#
loop_
_entity_poly.entity_id
_entity_poly.type
_entity_poly.pdbx_seq_one_letter_code
_entity_poly.pdbx_strand_id
1 'polypeptide(L)' 'MVWVNTWLHRDLRVPFGGVKDSGVGREGGKWSLDFFSEAMNVCVKSE' A
#
# COMPACT_ATOMS: atom_id res chain seq x y z
N MET A 1 -9.32 7.30 3.79
CA MET A 1 -10.23 6.16 4.04
C MET A 1 -11.62 6.72 4.31
N VAL A 2 -12.66 6.16 3.71
CA VAL A 2 -14.05 6.56 3.96
C VAL A 2 -14.86 5.29 4.17
N TRP A 3 -15.67 5.26 5.21
CA TRP A 3 -16.64 4.19 5.43
C TRP A 3 -18.05 4.76 5.25
N VAL A 4 -18.94 3.97 4.66
CA VAL A 4 -20.36 4.32 4.50
C VAL A 4 -21.18 3.27 5.25
N ASN A 5 -22.07 3.71 6.14
CA ASN A 5 -22.94 2.86 6.97
C ASN A 5 -22.22 1.84 7.87
N THR A 6 -20.93 2.03 8.12
CA THR A 6 -20.12 1.24 9.05
C THR A 6 -18.96 2.09 9.56
N TRP A 7 -18.24 1.59 10.56
CA TRP A 7 -17.04 2.24 11.08
C TRP A 7 -15.97 1.19 11.38
N LEU A 8 -14.74 1.47 10.97
CA LEU A 8 -13.56 0.63 11.21
C LEU A 8 -13.68 -0.82 10.71
N HIS A 9 -14.51 -1.08 9.70
CA HIS A 9 -14.46 -2.35 8.99
C HIS A 9 -13.17 -2.42 8.16
N ARG A 10 -12.32 -3.43 8.41
CA ARG A 10 -10.96 -3.50 7.85
C ARG A 10 -10.75 -4.81 7.08
N ASP A 11 -10.52 -4.67 5.78
CA ASP A 11 -9.92 -5.71 4.94
C ASP A 11 -8.41 -5.46 4.90
N LEU A 12 -7.58 -6.45 5.25
CA LEU A 12 -6.13 -6.27 5.30
C LEU A 12 -5.48 -6.11 3.92
N ARG A 13 -6.24 -6.34 2.84
CA ARG A 13 -5.76 -6.22 1.46
C ARG A 13 -5.88 -4.80 0.90
N VAL A 14 -6.72 -3.94 1.49
CA VAL A 14 -6.96 -2.57 1.00
C VAL A 14 -5.93 -1.58 1.57
N PRO A 15 -5.62 -0.48 0.86
CA PRO A 15 -4.63 0.47 1.35
C PRO A 15 -5.15 1.29 2.53
N PHE A 16 -4.40 1.33 3.62
CA PHE A 16 -4.63 2.16 4.80
C PHE A 16 -3.56 3.27 4.88
N GLY A 17 -3.97 4.49 5.21
CA GLY A 17 -3.06 5.62 5.42
C GLY A 17 -3.75 6.98 5.29
N GLY A 18 -3.04 8.02 5.75
CA GLY A 18 -3.54 9.39 5.86
C GLY A 18 -3.10 10.32 4.73
N VAL A 19 -3.54 11.57 4.77
CA VAL A 19 -3.05 12.66 3.91
C VAL A 19 -2.73 13.87 4.80
N LYS A 20 -1.86 14.78 4.33
CA LYS A 20 -1.37 15.93 5.11
C LYS A 20 -0.68 15.46 6.40
N ASP A 21 -0.92 16.13 7.52
CA ASP A 21 -0.35 15.79 8.82
C ASP A 21 -0.83 14.43 9.37
N SER A 22 -1.84 13.82 8.73
CA SER A 22 -2.30 12.47 9.09
C SER A 22 -1.38 11.35 8.55
N GLY A 23 -0.38 11.68 7.74
CA GLY A 23 0.66 10.73 7.29
C GLY A 23 0.95 10.75 5.79
N VAL A 24 2.00 10.01 5.42
CA VAL A 24 2.52 9.86 4.04
C VAL A 24 2.66 8.38 3.71
N GLY A 25 2.39 8.00 2.46
CA GLY A 25 2.42 6.60 2.03
C GLY A 25 1.16 5.81 2.39
N ARG A 26 1.14 4.52 2.06
CA ARG A 26 0.04 3.60 2.34
C ARG A 26 0.61 2.25 2.75
N GLU A 27 -0.09 1.55 3.61
CA GLU A 27 0.18 0.17 4.01
C GLU A 27 -1.07 -0.70 3.77
N GLY A 28 -0.98 -2.00 3.99
CA GLY A 28 -2.02 -2.99 3.70
C GLY A 28 -1.81 -3.65 2.33
N GLY A 29 -2.09 -4.95 2.24
CA GLY A 29 -1.96 -5.73 1.01
C GLY A 29 -0.65 -5.49 0.24
N LYS A 30 -0.78 -5.17 -1.05
CA LYS A 30 0.36 -4.90 -1.92
C LYS A 30 1.14 -3.64 -1.53
N TRP A 31 0.50 -2.62 -0.95
CA TRP A 31 1.18 -1.38 -0.56
C TRP A 31 2.21 -1.62 0.56
N SER A 32 1.93 -2.53 1.48
CA SER A 32 2.93 -2.95 2.46
C SER A 32 4.08 -3.72 1.81
N LEU A 33 3.80 -4.63 0.85
CA LEU A 33 4.86 -5.35 0.15
C LEU A 33 5.79 -4.40 -0.60
N ASP A 34 5.22 -3.42 -1.31
CA ASP A 34 5.97 -2.40 -2.03
C ASP A 34 6.77 -1.48 -1.07
N PHE A 35 6.27 -1.22 0.15
CA PHE A 35 6.96 -0.39 1.14
C PHE A 35 8.09 -1.13 1.88
N PHE A 36 7.87 -2.39 2.24
CA PHE A 36 8.85 -3.19 2.99
C PHE A 36 9.82 -3.98 2.09
N SER A 37 9.73 -3.82 0.77
CA SER A 37 10.63 -4.44 -0.19
C SER A 37 11.30 -3.39 -1.06
N GLU A 38 12.52 -3.68 -1.50
CA GLU A 38 13.21 -2.87 -2.50
C GLU A 38 12.91 -3.41 -3.90
N ALA A 39 12.42 -2.54 -4.79
CA ALA A 39 12.13 -2.92 -6.18
C ALA A 39 13.45 -3.08 -6.96
N MET A 40 13.73 -4.30 -7.41
CA MET A 40 14.93 -4.62 -8.19
C MET A 40 14.56 -4.93 -9.64
N ASN A 41 15.17 -4.22 -10.59
CA ASN A 41 15.00 -4.48 -12.02
C ASN A 41 16.26 -5.16 -12.58
N VAL A 42 16.09 -6.34 -13.18
CA VAL A 42 17.18 -7.10 -13.82
C VAL A 42 16.86 -7.22 -15.31
N CYS A 43 17.66 -6.58 -16.15
CA CYS A 43 17.55 -6.68 -17.60
C CYS A 43 18.59 -7.66 -18.13
N VAL A 44 18.14 -8.69 -18.85
CA VAL A 44 19.00 -9.69 -19.49
C VAL A 44 18.88 -9.53 -20.99
N LYS A 45 20.01 -9.38 -21.69
CA LYS A 45 20.05 -9.37 -23.15
C LYS A 45 19.88 -10.79 -23.67
N SER A 46 18.84 -11.04 -24.47
CA SER A 46 18.71 -12.26 -25.26
C SER A 46 19.48 -12.13 -26.58
N GLU A 47 20.09 -13.23 -27.05
CA GLU A 47 20.73 -13.31 -28.37
C GLU A 47 19.71 -13.24 -29.52
#